data_AF-A0A923N671-F1
#
_entry.id   AF-A0A923N671-F1
#
_cell.length_a   1.000
_cell.length_b   1.000
_cell.length_c   1.000
_cell.angle_alpha   90.00
_cell.angle_beta   90.00
_cell.angle_gamma   90.00
#
_symmetry.space_group_name_H-M   'P 1'
#
loop_
_entity.id
_entity.type
_entity.pdbx_description
1 polymer ?
#
loop_
_entity_poly.entity_id
_entity_poly.type
_entity_poly.pdbx_seq_one_letter_code
_entity_poly.pdbx_strand_id
1 'polypeptide(L)'
;MSNLKLSIIVIPVFILFILFWVGCTSKPAIQDKYVAKSRKVEVIKEKDGKYVLYRNGKPYYIKGAAGYDYYDRVAAYGGNSVRVWDTEDAQRILDEAHKNGLTVTLGLWMQREREGFNYYDKELVQQQKEELKQVVLKYKDHPALLMWCVGNELYAEGSNVKVWDAVNGIAEMIHEVDPDHPTTTTVMNVPLKVINLIVDRCPALDILSINSFAGLHNMHSEMAQTDWKGPYVVSEFGGRGYWESYLTWWNAPIEQTSSEKAEFTRKFYTDVIRKDTTHCLGSYVFLWGEKQETTPTWFSTINTKGEETEMIQVMGELWSGNEADNKAPYIAYLKLNHKFAFDQIYLRPKQAYLGAVYTFDPDKDSLQLHWEVLPEIKSEDGNTGEEITPPPIHGLLSNTGNDKLILTTPQKEGAYRLYVYVRDGKGKLATANIPFYVTKQ
;
A
#
# COMPACT_ATOMS: atom_id res chain seq x y z
N MET A 1 59.56 62.12 30.36
CA MET A 1 60.53 61.71 29.33
C MET A 1 59.82 60.77 28.37
N SER A 2 59.81 61.17 27.08
CA SER A 2 59.54 60.43 25.82
C SER A 2 58.29 59.52 25.71
N ASN A 3 57.45 59.56 24.66
CA ASN A 3 57.39 60.28 23.37
C ASN A 3 55.95 60.08 22.84
N LEU A 4 55.18 61.15 22.62
CA LEU A 4 54.84 61.81 21.35
C LEU A 4 54.29 60.92 20.20
N LYS A 5 53.01 61.17 19.85
CA LYS A 5 52.38 60.98 18.53
C LYS A 5 51.41 62.16 18.34
N LEU A 6 50.97 62.61 17.17
CA LEU A 6 51.42 62.65 15.76
C LEU A 6 50.20 63.30 15.07
N SER A 7 50.37 64.36 14.30
CA SER A 7 49.24 65.09 13.71
C SER A 7 49.46 65.42 12.24
N ILE A 8 48.37 65.23 11.46
CA ILE A 8 47.89 66.02 10.31
C ILE A 8 48.49 65.66 8.93
N ILE A 9 47.69 64.99 8.06
CA ILE A 9 46.87 65.45 6.89
C ILE A 9 47.69 65.82 5.63
N VAL A 10 47.33 65.23 4.47
CA VAL A 10 46.85 65.87 3.21
C VAL A 10 46.85 64.83 2.05
N ILE A 11 45.76 64.83 1.26
CA ILE A 11 45.43 64.05 0.05
C ILE A 11 45.87 64.83 -1.22
N PRO A 12 46.25 64.19 -2.36
CA PRO A 12 45.36 64.11 -3.55
C PRO A 12 45.48 62.77 -4.35
N VAL A 13 44.37 62.08 -4.64
CA VAL A 13 43.61 61.99 -5.92
C VAL A 13 44.42 61.70 -7.19
N PHE A 14 44.20 60.52 -7.80
CA PHE A 14 44.22 60.32 -9.26
C PHE A 14 43.29 59.16 -9.70
N ILE A 15 42.54 59.42 -10.77
CA ILE A 15 41.50 58.59 -11.42
C ILE A 15 42.12 57.88 -12.65
N LEU A 16 41.74 56.64 -12.95
CA LEU A 16 41.35 56.07 -14.28
C LEU A 16 41.28 54.53 -14.19
N PHE A 17 40.11 53.92 -14.32
CA PHE A 17 39.52 53.31 -15.55
C PHE A 17 40.14 51.97 -15.98
N ILE A 18 39.26 51.00 -16.26
CA ILE A 18 39.29 50.00 -17.37
C ILE A 18 38.99 48.53 -16.95
N LEU A 19 37.93 48.03 -17.61
CA LEU A 19 37.57 46.65 -18.02
C LEU A 19 36.91 45.68 -17.01
N PHE A 20 35.57 45.63 -17.12
CA PHE A 20 34.78 44.41 -16.94
C PHE A 20 35.25 43.33 -17.92
N TRP A 21 35.66 42.18 -17.40
CA TRP A 21 35.73 40.94 -18.14
C TRP A 21 34.81 39.90 -17.48
N VAL A 22 33.84 39.45 -18.26
CA VAL A 22 32.95 38.33 -17.95
C VAL A 22 33.81 37.06 -17.90
N GLY A 23 33.77 36.37 -16.77
CA GLY A 23 34.40 35.07 -16.58
C GLY A 23 33.49 34.19 -15.73
N CYS A 24 32.39 33.71 -16.31
CA CYS A 24 31.64 32.58 -15.76
C CYS A 24 32.56 31.35 -15.75
N THR A 25 33.17 31.09 -14.59
CA THR A 25 33.70 29.77 -14.25
C THR A 25 33.28 29.47 -12.82
N SER A 26 32.01 29.04 -12.66
CA SER A 26 31.62 28.38 -11.42
C SER A 26 32.39 27.07 -11.33
N LYS A 27 33.51 27.09 -10.59
CA LYS A 27 34.12 25.87 -10.10
C LYS A 27 33.04 25.10 -9.32
N PRO A 28 32.86 23.79 -9.55
CA PRO A 28 31.91 23.01 -8.77
C PRO A 28 32.24 23.16 -7.28
N ALA A 29 31.20 23.27 -6.45
CA ALA A 29 31.38 23.41 -5.02
C ALA A 29 32.16 22.20 -4.48
N ILE A 30 33.02 22.42 -3.49
CA ILE A 30 33.78 21.35 -2.82
C ILE A 30 32.85 20.25 -2.24
N GLN A 31 31.56 20.56 -2.05
CA GLN A 31 30.51 19.62 -1.65
C GLN A 31 30.22 18.51 -2.68
N ASP A 32 30.40 18.75 -3.99
CA ASP A 32 30.07 17.77 -5.04
C ASP A 32 31.19 16.73 -5.26
N LYS A 33 32.36 16.92 -4.64
CA LYS A 33 33.53 16.05 -4.79
C LYS A 33 33.46 14.76 -3.97
N TYR A 34 32.41 14.57 -3.16
CA TYR A 34 32.23 13.47 -2.18
C TYR A 34 30.88 12.74 -2.28
N VAL A 35 30.21 12.79 -3.43
CA VAL A 35 29.04 11.96 -3.76
C VAL A 35 29.54 10.90 -4.76
N ALA A 36 29.41 9.57 -4.55
CA ALA A 36 28.32 8.79 -3.99
C ALA A 36 28.75 7.82 -2.88
N LYS A 37 27.84 7.53 -1.95
CA LYS A 37 27.89 6.32 -1.11
C LYS A 37 26.87 5.34 -1.70
N SER A 38 27.34 4.47 -2.59
CA SER A 38 26.67 3.31 -3.20
C SER A 38 25.16 3.24 -2.96
N ARG A 39 24.34 3.40 -4.01
CA ARG A 39 22.88 3.19 -3.97
C ARG A 39 22.47 1.71 -3.95
N LYS A 40 23.46 0.82 -3.84
CA LYS A 40 23.29 -0.61 -4.02
C LYS A 40 22.36 -1.15 -2.95
N VAL A 41 21.39 -1.91 -3.43
CA VAL A 41 20.50 -2.75 -2.66
C VAL A 41 20.87 -4.18 -2.97
N GLU A 42 21.14 -4.98 -1.95
CA GLU A 42 21.50 -6.39 -2.13
C GLU A 42 20.92 -7.24 -1.02
N VAL A 43 20.54 -8.47 -1.35
CA VAL A 43 20.17 -9.46 -0.33
C VAL A 43 21.36 -10.35 -0.06
N ILE A 44 21.76 -10.42 1.20
CA ILE A 44 22.87 -11.25 1.65
C ILE A 44 22.32 -12.34 2.56
N LYS A 45 22.71 -13.58 2.29
CA LYS A 45 22.58 -14.68 3.25
C LYS A 45 23.76 -14.64 4.22
N GLU A 46 23.50 -14.29 5.46
CA GLU A 46 24.51 -14.21 6.52
C GLU A 46 24.97 -15.60 6.97
N LYS A 47 26.07 -15.65 7.72
CA LYS A 47 26.70 -16.90 8.18
C LYS A 47 25.80 -17.76 9.06
N ASP A 48 24.83 -17.16 9.75
CA ASP A 48 23.84 -17.85 10.57
C ASP A 48 22.64 -18.36 9.76
N GLY A 49 22.65 -18.16 8.44
CA GLY A 49 21.64 -18.64 7.50
C GLY A 49 20.51 -17.64 7.25
N LYS A 50 20.47 -16.49 7.93
CA LYS A 50 19.45 -15.46 7.73
C LYS A 50 19.68 -14.68 6.45
N TYR A 51 18.60 -14.31 5.79
CA TYR A 51 18.61 -13.35 4.69
C TYR A 51 18.37 -11.95 5.22
N VAL A 52 19.22 -11.01 4.80
CA VAL A 52 19.12 -9.60 5.18
C VAL A 52 19.21 -8.76 3.91
N LEU A 53 18.25 -7.87 3.74
CA LEU A 53 18.29 -6.83 2.73
C LEU A 53 19.22 -5.71 3.22
N TYR A 54 20.19 -5.34 2.42
CA TYR A 54 21.11 -4.25 2.68
C TYR A 54 20.85 -3.12 1.71
N ARG A 55 20.79 -1.89 2.21
CA ARG A 55 20.81 -0.67 1.39
C ARG A 55 22.02 0.16 1.76
N ASN A 56 22.88 0.42 0.79
CA ASN A 56 24.11 1.20 0.95
C ASN A 56 25.01 0.61 2.06
N GLY A 57 25.07 -0.72 2.14
CA GLY A 57 25.84 -1.47 3.13
C GLY A 57 25.26 -1.50 4.55
N LYS A 58 24.01 -1.04 4.76
CA LYS A 58 23.32 -1.10 6.06
C LYS A 58 22.11 -2.04 6.00
N PRO A 59 21.86 -2.86 7.04
CA PRO A 59 20.66 -3.67 7.12
C PRO A 59 19.39 -2.82 6.99
N TYR A 60 18.43 -3.32 6.22
CA TYR A 60 17.23 -2.61 5.83
C TYR A 60 16.01 -3.52 5.93
N TYR A 61 15.24 -3.39 7.01
CA TYR A 61 13.96 -4.09 7.15
C TYR A 61 12.83 -3.21 6.60
N ILE A 62 12.00 -3.76 5.72
CA ILE A 62 10.93 -3.00 5.05
C ILE A 62 9.75 -2.79 6.00
N LYS A 63 9.54 -1.52 6.37
CA LYS A 63 8.35 -1.01 7.07
C LYS A 63 7.53 -0.22 6.05
N GLY A 64 6.84 -0.97 5.19
CA GLY A 64 6.31 -0.45 3.95
C GLY A 64 4.83 -0.14 3.95
N ALA A 65 4.42 0.76 3.07
CA ALA A 65 3.04 1.03 2.70
C ALA A 65 2.83 0.83 1.19
N ALA A 66 1.81 0.08 0.76
CA ALA A 66 1.47 -0.07 -0.64
C ALA A 66 0.43 1.00 -1.02
N GLY A 67 0.75 1.88 -1.98
CA GLY A 67 -0.10 3.02 -2.34
C GLY A 67 0.66 4.12 -3.08
N TYR A 68 -0.09 5.05 -3.70
CA TYR A 68 0.45 6.09 -4.59
C TYR A 68 0.59 7.48 -3.93
N ASP A 69 0.07 7.64 -2.70
CA ASP A 69 -0.10 8.94 -2.06
C ASP A 69 0.30 8.94 -0.56
N TYR A 70 0.25 10.11 0.07
CA TYR A 70 0.46 10.33 1.52
C TYR A 70 1.82 9.84 2.05
N TYR A 71 2.89 10.02 1.26
CA TYR A 71 4.25 9.59 1.60
C TYR A 71 4.85 10.34 2.79
N ASP A 72 4.47 11.60 2.98
CA ASP A 72 4.78 12.37 4.19
C ASP A 72 4.28 11.66 5.45
N ARG A 73 3.08 11.06 5.38
CA ARG A 73 2.48 10.33 6.50
C ARG A 73 3.15 8.98 6.73
N VAL A 74 3.51 8.26 5.67
CA VAL A 74 4.31 7.02 5.80
C VAL A 74 5.58 7.30 6.60
N ALA A 75 6.31 8.35 6.24
CA ALA A 75 7.53 8.76 6.93
C ALA A 75 7.26 9.23 8.37
N ALA A 76 6.23 10.06 8.57
CA ALA A 76 5.85 10.58 9.90
C ALA A 76 5.50 9.45 10.90
N TYR A 77 4.89 8.37 10.41
CA TYR A 77 4.53 7.20 11.22
C TYR A 77 5.66 6.16 11.35
N GLY A 78 6.87 6.46 10.89
CA GLY A 78 8.04 5.59 11.05
C GLY A 78 8.16 4.49 9.99
N GLY A 79 7.32 4.52 8.95
CA GLY A 79 7.52 3.75 7.73
C GLY A 79 8.77 4.23 6.97
N ASN A 80 9.35 3.35 6.15
CA ASN A 80 10.58 3.64 5.42
C ASN A 80 10.49 3.34 3.92
N SER A 81 9.42 2.72 3.44
CA SER A 81 9.28 2.36 2.04
C SER A 81 7.84 2.44 1.55
N VAL A 82 7.68 2.62 0.25
CA VAL A 82 6.41 2.46 -0.46
C VAL A 82 6.52 1.42 -1.58
N ARG A 83 5.39 0.82 -1.96
CA ARG A 83 5.26 -0.06 -3.12
C ARG A 83 4.15 0.48 -4.02
N VAL A 84 4.42 0.47 -5.33
CA VAL A 84 3.46 0.80 -6.40
C VAL A 84 3.49 -0.29 -7.47
N TRP A 85 2.43 -0.40 -8.28
CA TRP A 85 2.24 -1.54 -9.19
C TRP A 85 2.71 -1.29 -10.63
N ASP A 86 2.86 -0.03 -11.01
CA ASP A 86 3.18 0.39 -12.37
C ASP A 86 4.14 1.60 -12.36
N THR A 87 4.43 2.10 -13.56
CA THR A 87 5.34 3.22 -13.79
C THR A 87 4.70 4.43 -14.48
N GLU A 88 3.37 4.55 -14.49
CA GLU A 88 2.68 5.66 -15.18
C GLU A 88 3.15 7.02 -14.66
N ASP A 89 3.31 7.15 -13.34
CA ASP A 89 3.77 8.38 -12.67
C ASP A 89 5.06 8.16 -11.85
N ALA A 90 5.93 7.26 -12.33
CA ALA A 90 7.12 6.82 -11.61
C ALA A 90 8.05 7.97 -11.18
N GLN A 91 8.21 9.02 -12.00
CA GLN A 91 9.08 10.14 -11.66
C GLN A 91 8.58 10.88 -10.41
N ARG A 92 7.29 11.25 -10.35
CA ARG A 92 6.72 11.91 -9.17
C ARG A 92 6.83 10.99 -7.96
N ILE A 93 6.44 9.73 -8.10
CA ILE A 93 6.46 8.74 -7.01
C ILE A 93 7.85 8.64 -6.40
N LEU A 94 8.86 8.49 -7.25
CA LEU A 94 10.26 8.38 -6.84
C LEU A 94 10.75 9.67 -6.15
N ASP A 95 10.49 10.83 -6.75
CA ASP A 95 10.90 12.13 -6.21
C ASP A 95 10.22 12.43 -4.86
N GLU A 96 8.92 12.17 -4.73
CA GLU A 96 8.17 12.39 -3.49
C GLU A 96 8.58 11.42 -2.40
N ALA A 97 8.82 10.14 -2.73
CA ALA A 97 9.37 9.17 -1.79
C ALA A 97 10.75 9.63 -1.30
N HIS A 98 11.63 10.05 -2.21
CA HIS A 98 12.96 10.54 -1.86
C HIS A 98 12.91 11.77 -0.96
N LYS A 99 12.04 12.74 -1.26
CA LYS A 99 11.83 13.95 -0.46
C LYS A 99 11.44 13.62 0.98
N ASN A 100 10.69 12.53 1.19
CA ASN A 100 10.28 12.06 2.51
C ASN A 100 11.25 11.03 3.13
N GLY A 101 12.40 10.77 2.49
CA GLY A 101 13.39 9.80 2.97
C GLY A 101 12.97 8.34 2.83
N LEU A 102 11.97 8.06 2.00
CA LEU A 102 11.45 6.73 1.73
C LEU A 102 12.15 6.06 0.54
N THR A 103 12.01 4.74 0.47
CA THR A 103 12.41 3.94 -0.70
C THR A 103 11.20 3.37 -1.45
N VAL A 104 11.34 3.02 -2.73
CA VAL A 104 10.26 2.56 -3.59
C VAL A 104 10.56 1.16 -4.13
N THR A 105 9.68 0.20 -3.85
CA THR A 105 9.56 -1.00 -4.68
C THR A 105 8.70 -0.63 -5.88
N LEU A 106 9.34 -0.47 -7.04
CA LEU A 106 8.70 0.05 -8.25
C LEU A 106 8.19 -1.10 -9.11
N GLY A 107 6.88 -1.13 -9.34
CA GLY A 107 6.23 -2.12 -10.18
C GLY A 107 6.50 -1.90 -11.66
N LEU A 108 6.94 -2.95 -12.33
CA LEU A 108 7.03 -3.05 -13.78
C LEU A 108 5.80 -3.82 -14.24
N TRP A 109 4.79 -3.10 -14.75
CA TRP A 109 3.56 -3.72 -15.20
C TRP A 109 3.83 -4.69 -16.36
N MET A 110 3.43 -5.95 -16.18
CA MET A 110 3.43 -6.95 -17.24
C MET A 110 2.00 -7.28 -17.61
N GLN A 111 1.73 -7.35 -18.91
CA GLN A 111 0.42 -7.69 -19.45
C GLN A 111 0.00 -9.09 -19.00
N ARG A 112 -1.27 -9.26 -18.62
CA ARG A 112 -1.76 -10.53 -18.05
C ARG A 112 -2.43 -11.39 -19.12
N GLU A 113 -2.38 -12.70 -18.95
CA GLU A 113 -3.03 -13.62 -19.89
C GLU A 113 -4.55 -13.43 -19.93
N ARG A 114 -5.17 -13.15 -18.77
CA ARG A 114 -6.59 -12.83 -18.68
C ARG A 114 -6.99 -11.56 -19.46
N GLU A 115 -6.04 -10.71 -19.79
CA GLU A 115 -6.22 -9.50 -20.63
C GLU A 115 -5.91 -9.77 -22.10
N GLY A 116 -5.64 -11.03 -22.47
CA GLY A 116 -5.38 -11.48 -23.83
C GLY A 116 -3.90 -11.58 -24.21
N PHE A 117 -2.96 -11.36 -23.28
CA PHE A 117 -1.53 -11.46 -23.58
C PHE A 117 -1.05 -12.92 -23.74
N ASN A 118 -0.38 -13.22 -24.85
CA ASN A 118 0.08 -14.58 -25.15
C ASN A 118 1.59 -14.74 -24.90
N TYR A 119 1.98 -15.34 -23.78
CA TYR A 119 3.39 -15.63 -23.47
C TYR A 119 4.06 -16.73 -24.33
N TYR A 120 3.33 -17.38 -25.25
CA TYR A 120 3.96 -18.23 -26.28
C TYR A 120 4.45 -17.42 -27.49
N ASP A 121 3.96 -16.20 -27.67
CA ASP A 121 4.41 -15.31 -28.73
C ASP A 121 5.73 -14.64 -28.33
N LYS A 122 6.81 -15.09 -28.95
CA LYS A 122 8.16 -14.60 -28.65
C LYS A 122 8.37 -13.14 -29.04
N GLU A 123 7.68 -12.66 -30.07
CA GLU A 123 7.81 -11.27 -30.52
C GLU A 123 7.14 -10.34 -29.53
N LEU A 124 5.91 -10.66 -29.07
CA LEU A 124 5.22 -9.90 -28.02
C LEU A 124 5.98 -9.89 -26.70
N VAL A 125 6.50 -11.04 -26.26
CA VAL A 125 7.31 -11.13 -25.03
C VAL A 125 8.59 -10.30 -25.15
N GLN A 126 9.27 -10.36 -26.30
CA GLN A 126 10.49 -9.58 -26.52
C GLN A 126 10.21 -8.07 -26.59
N GLN A 127 9.10 -7.67 -27.21
CA GLN A 127 8.66 -6.28 -27.24
C GLN A 127 8.41 -5.75 -25.82
N GLN A 128 7.62 -6.46 -25.01
CA GLN A 128 7.36 -6.08 -23.61
C GLN A 128 8.66 -5.97 -22.81
N LYS A 129 9.61 -6.90 -23.00
CA LYS A 129 10.92 -6.84 -22.34
C LYS A 129 11.71 -5.59 -22.72
N GLU A 130 11.69 -5.20 -24.00
CA GLU A 130 12.41 -3.99 -24.46
C GLU A 130 11.74 -2.70 -23.96
N GLU A 131 10.41 -2.65 -23.93
CA GLU A 131 9.67 -1.52 -23.35
C GLU A 131 10.02 -1.33 -21.86
N LEU A 132 10.00 -2.42 -21.08
CA LEU A 132 10.39 -2.38 -19.67
C LEU A 132 11.88 -2.06 -19.47
N LYS A 133 12.76 -2.46 -20.40
CA LYS A 133 14.18 -2.08 -20.35
C LYS A 133 14.36 -0.56 -20.42
N GLN A 134 13.57 0.14 -21.25
CA GLN A 134 13.64 1.60 -21.32
C GLN A 134 13.21 2.26 -20.00
N VAL A 135 12.21 1.70 -19.32
CA VAL A 135 11.80 2.14 -17.97
C VAL A 135 12.92 1.94 -16.95
N VAL A 136 13.56 0.76 -16.96
CA VAL A 136 14.68 0.45 -16.04
C VAL A 136 15.85 1.40 -16.29
N LEU A 137 16.27 1.59 -17.55
CA LEU A 137 17.35 2.52 -17.90
C LEU A 137 17.05 3.96 -17.46
N LYS A 138 15.78 4.37 -17.48
CA LYS A 138 15.35 5.71 -17.07
C LYS A 138 15.45 5.92 -15.55
N TYR A 139 15.04 4.94 -14.75
CA TYR A 139 14.87 5.14 -13.30
C TYR A 139 15.85 4.38 -12.39
N LYS A 140 16.68 3.47 -12.93
CA LYS A 140 17.66 2.70 -12.15
C LYS A 140 18.59 3.55 -11.29
N ASP A 141 18.84 4.78 -11.70
CA ASP A 141 19.78 5.67 -11.02
C ASP A 141 19.12 6.48 -9.88
N HIS A 142 17.80 6.34 -9.70
CA HIS A 142 17.05 7.15 -8.75
C HIS A 142 17.33 6.72 -7.29
N PRO A 143 17.69 7.65 -6.39
CA PRO A 143 18.15 7.32 -5.03
C PRO A 143 17.08 6.68 -4.12
N ALA A 144 15.79 6.88 -4.41
CA ALA A 144 14.70 6.22 -3.70
C ALA A 144 14.41 4.80 -4.19
N LEU A 145 14.92 4.36 -5.34
CA LEU A 145 14.64 3.00 -5.81
C LEU A 145 15.18 1.97 -4.80
N LEU A 146 14.34 0.98 -4.45
CA LEU A 146 14.70 -0.14 -3.58
C LEU A 146 14.91 -1.41 -4.39
N MET A 147 13.91 -1.77 -5.19
CA MET A 147 13.90 -2.99 -6.00
C MET A 147 12.83 -2.89 -7.09
N TRP A 148 12.95 -3.75 -8.10
CA TRP A 148 12.02 -3.85 -9.22
C TRP A 148 11.02 -4.98 -8.98
N CYS A 149 9.72 -4.69 -9.00
CA CYS A 149 8.66 -5.70 -8.93
C CYS A 149 8.15 -6.03 -10.32
N VAL A 150 8.61 -7.15 -10.88
CA VAL A 150 8.29 -7.63 -12.22
C VAL A 150 6.90 -8.28 -12.23
N GLY A 151 5.90 -7.53 -12.68
CA GLY A 151 4.51 -7.95 -12.76
C GLY A 151 3.76 -8.01 -11.42
N ASN A 152 2.44 -8.19 -11.51
CA ASN A 152 1.56 -8.40 -10.37
C ASN A 152 0.60 -9.57 -10.58
N GLU A 153 0.72 -10.63 -9.76
CA GLU A 153 -0.21 -11.78 -9.73
C GLU A 153 -0.50 -12.38 -11.12
N LEU A 154 0.56 -12.55 -11.93
CA LEU A 154 0.43 -12.78 -13.38
C LEU A 154 -0.30 -14.07 -13.79
N TYR A 155 -0.45 -15.02 -12.85
CA TYR A 155 -1.16 -16.28 -13.06
C TYR A 155 -2.65 -16.21 -12.69
N ALA A 156 -3.13 -15.09 -12.15
CA ALA A 156 -4.55 -14.92 -11.84
C ALA A 156 -5.36 -15.13 -13.14
N GLU A 157 -6.21 -16.15 -13.12
CA GLU A 157 -7.02 -16.59 -14.29
C GLU A 157 -6.18 -16.92 -15.54
N GLY A 158 -4.90 -17.22 -15.37
CA GLY A 158 -3.97 -17.64 -16.41
C GLY A 158 -3.53 -19.09 -16.24
N SER A 159 -3.06 -19.69 -17.33
CA SER A 159 -2.51 -21.05 -17.37
C SER A 159 -1.14 -21.13 -18.07
N ASN A 160 -0.70 -20.03 -18.67
CA ASN A 160 0.49 -19.99 -19.48
C ASN A 160 1.75 -19.93 -18.64
N VAL A 161 2.34 -21.11 -18.41
CA VAL A 161 3.60 -21.27 -17.66
C VAL A 161 4.80 -20.53 -18.27
N LYS A 162 4.73 -20.06 -19.53
CA LYS A 162 5.79 -19.25 -20.16
C LYS A 162 5.88 -17.83 -19.59
N VAL A 163 4.87 -17.39 -18.83
CA VAL A 163 4.95 -16.14 -18.08
C VAL A 163 6.19 -16.09 -17.18
N TRP A 164 6.56 -17.21 -16.55
CA TRP A 164 7.74 -17.27 -15.68
C TRP A 164 9.06 -17.23 -16.45
N ASP A 165 9.11 -17.77 -17.68
CA ASP A 165 10.26 -17.60 -18.57
C ASP A 165 10.43 -16.10 -18.95
N ALA A 166 9.31 -15.37 -19.13
CA ALA A 166 9.33 -13.94 -19.43
C ALA A 166 9.74 -13.09 -18.22
N VAL A 167 9.24 -13.41 -17.01
CA VAL A 167 9.69 -12.78 -15.76
C VAL A 167 11.19 -12.98 -15.58
N ASN A 168 11.71 -14.19 -15.82
CA ASN A 168 13.14 -14.47 -15.77
C ASN A 168 13.93 -13.62 -16.75
N GLY A 169 13.47 -13.56 -18.00
CA GLY A 169 14.15 -12.78 -19.04
C GLY A 169 14.19 -11.28 -18.71
N ILE A 170 13.19 -10.75 -18.02
CA ILE A 170 13.19 -9.37 -17.53
C ILE A 170 14.15 -9.23 -16.34
N ALA A 171 14.15 -10.17 -15.39
CA ALA A 171 15.08 -10.16 -14.25
C ALA A 171 16.55 -10.18 -14.70
N GLU A 172 16.91 -11.07 -15.63
CA GLU A 172 18.26 -11.12 -16.23
C GLU A 172 18.65 -9.78 -16.90
N MET A 173 17.70 -9.16 -17.61
CA MET A 173 17.94 -7.87 -18.25
C MET A 173 18.15 -6.76 -17.22
N ILE A 174 17.37 -6.74 -16.14
CA ILE A 174 17.54 -5.79 -15.05
C ILE A 174 18.94 -5.95 -14.45
N HIS A 175 19.36 -7.17 -14.12
CA HIS A 175 20.70 -7.42 -13.58
C HIS A 175 21.84 -6.99 -14.52
N GLU A 176 21.62 -7.06 -15.85
CA GLU A 176 22.59 -6.57 -16.84
C GLU A 176 22.71 -5.04 -16.83
N VAL A 177 21.58 -4.32 -16.79
CA VAL A 177 21.58 -2.85 -16.96
C VAL A 177 21.56 -2.07 -15.64
N ASP A 178 21.13 -2.70 -14.56
CA ASP A 178 21.01 -2.20 -13.19
C ASP A 178 21.48 -3.26 -12.18
N PRO A 179 22.79 -3.44 -12.01
CA PRO A 179 23.35 -4.39 -11.04
C PRO A 179 23.22 -3.91 -9.59
N ASP A 180 22.65 -2.73 -9.36
CA ASP A 180 22.53 -2.12 -8.04
C ASP A 180 21.23 -2.48 -7.33
N HIS A 181 20.20 -3.02 -8.00
CA HIS A 181 18.90 -3.29 -7.39
C HIS A 181 18.41 -4.73 -7.67
N PRO A 182 17.81 -5.39 -6.65
CA PRO A 182 17.26 -6.73 -6.83
C PRO A 182 15.90 -6.69 -7.54
N THR A 183 15.46 -7.87 -7.95
CA THR A 183 14.19 -8.14 -8.61
C THR A 183 13.28 -8.99 -7.74
N THR A 184 11.98 -8.75 -7.83
CA THR A 184 10.94 -9.56 -7.19
C THR A 184 9.74 -9.74 -8.12
N THR A 185 8.94 -10.78 -7.92
CA THR A 185 7.61 -10.92 -8.53
C THR A 185 6.61 -11.36 -7.47
N THR A 186 5.33 -11.13 -7.70
CA THR A 186 4.28 -11.33 -6.69
C THR A 186 3.44 -12.57 -6.95
N VAL A 187 3.03 -13.22 -5.87
CA VAL A 187 2.05 -14.30 -5.86
C VAL A 187 0.94 -14.03 -4.84
N MET A 188 -0.26 -14.58 -5.08
CA MET A 188 -1.37 -14.52 -4.11
C MET A 188 -1.26 -15.68 -3.12
N ASN A 189 -1.06 -15.38 -1.83
CA ASN A 189 -0.78 -16.37 -0.78
C ASN A 189 0.43 -17.26 -1.16
N VAL A 190 0.42 -18.56 -0.82
CA VAL A 190 1.51 -19.49 -1.11
C VAL A 190 1.05 -20.60 -2.08
N PRO A 191 0.87 -20.27 -3.37
CA PRO A 191 0.39 -21.23 -4.37
C PRO A 191 1.52 -22.21 -4.73
N LEU A 192 1.56 -23.37 -4.06
CA LEU A 192 2.64 -24.35 -4.17
C LEU A 192 3.14 -24.60 -5.61
N LYS A 193 2.23 -24.89 -6.54
CA LYS A 193 2.57 -25.15 -7.95
C LYS A 193 3.22 -23.96 -8.64
N VAL A 194 2.71 -22.75 -8.37
CA VAL A 194 3.20 -21.53 -9.00
C VAL A 194 4.57 -21.16 -8.45
N ILE A 195 4.78 -21.26 -7.13
CA ILE A 195 6.09 -20.97 -6.53
C ILE A 195 7.15 -21.96 -7.05
N ASN A 196 6.83 -23.25 -7.17
CA ASN A 196 7.79 -24.20 -7.71
C ASN A 196 8.06 -23.96 -9.22
N LEU A 197 7.08 -23.51 -9.99
CA LEU A 197 7.31 -23.04 -11.36
C LEU A 197 8.24 -21.81 -11.42
N ILE A 198 8.11 -20.87 -10.48
CA ILE A 198 9.02 -19.72 -10.37
C ILE A 198 10.44 -20.20 -10.07
N VAL A 199 10.62 -21.14 -9.13
CA VAL A 199 11.94 -21.71 -8.82
C VAL A 199 12.57 -22.37 -10.05
N ASP A 200 11.79 -23.14 -10.81
CA ASP A 200 12.28 -23.87 -11.98
C ASP A 200 12.60 -22.97 -13.18
N ARG A 201 11.80 -21.91 -13.38
CA ARG A 201 11.77 -21.15 -14.64
C ARG A 201 12.26 -19.72 -14.52
N CYS A 202 12.39 -19.22 -13.29
CA CYS A 202 12.83 -17.87 -12.98
C CYS A 202 14.02 -17.83 -12.01
N PRO A 203 15.14 -18.53 -12.32
CA PRO A 203 16.30 -18.58 -11.43
C PRO A 203 17.01 -17.23 -11.23
N ALA A 204 16.79 -16.24 -12.10
CA ALA A 204 17.33 -14.89 -11.93
C ALA A 204 16.56 -14.05 -10.90
N LEU A 205 15.45 -14.54 -10.33
CA LEU A 205 14.69 -13.81 -9.34
C LEU A 205 15.41 -13.79 -7.98
N ASP A 206 15.55 -12.62 -7.38
CA ASP A 206 16.25 -12.48 -6.08
C ASP A 206 15.32 -12.73 -4.88
N ILE A 207 14.07 -12.26 -4.98
CA ILE A 207 13.11 -12.20 -3.87
C ILE A 207 11.73 -12.66 -4.34
N LEU A 208 11.02 -13.44 -3.53
CA LEU A 208 9.60 -13.70 -3.73
C LEU A 208 8.76 -12.66 -2.99
N SER A 209 7.78 -12.05 -3.66
CA SER A 209 6.80 -11.17 -3.02
C SER A 209 5.46 -11.89 -2.88
N ILE A 210 4.82 -11.75 -1.72
CA ILE A 210 3.61 -12.48 -1.35
C ILE A 210 2.52 -11.48 -0.98
N ASN A 211 1.46 -11.42 -1.79
CA ASN A 211 0.22 -10.71 -1.45
C ASN A 211 -0.65 -11.66 -0.62
N SER A 212 -0.84 -11.38 0.67
CA SER A 212 -1.59 -12.26 1.56
C SER A 212 -2.25 -11.51 2.70
N PHE A 213 -3.53 -11.84 2.93
CA PHE A 213 -4.36 -11.20 3.96
C PHE A 213 -4.67 -12.21 5.05
N ALA A 214 -5.84 -12.88 5.05
CA ALA A 214 -6.10 -13.94 6.03
C ALA A 214 -5.21 -15.16 5.82
N GLY A 215 -4.85 -15.49 4.58
CA GLY A 215 -3.94 -16.58 4.23
C GLY A 215 -2.60 -16.59 4.99
N LEU A 216 -2.16 -15.44 5.52
CA LEU A 216 -0.93 -15.31 6.31
C LEU A 216 -0.84 -16.30 7.48
N HIS A 217 -1.97 -16.75 8.03
CA HIS A 217 -2.00 -17.69 9.15
C HIS A 217 -1.26 -19.02 8.87
N ASN A 218 -1.25 -19.47 7.61
CA ASN A 218 -0.59 -20.71 7.20
C ASN A 218 0.73 -20.48 6.45
N MET A 219 1.10 -19.23 6.17
CA MET A 219 2.17 -18.87 5.23
C MET A 219 3.47 -19.62 5.50
N HIS A 220 3.95 -19.67 6.74
CA HIS A 220 5.22 -20.36 7.05
C HIS A 220 5.16 -21.87 6.78
N SER A 221 4.05 -22.52 7.11
CA SER A 221 3.87 -23.96 6.87
C SER A 221 3.70 -24.30 5.39
N GLU A 222 3.10 -23.40 4.62
CA GLU A 222 2.95 -23.56 3.17
C GLU A 222 4.28 -23.29 2.47
N MET A 223 5.00 -22.22 2.85
CA MET A 223 6.31 -21.88 2.29
C MET A 223 7.31 -23.03 2.48
N ALA A 224 7.27 -23.71 3.64
CA ALA A 224 8.13 -24.86 3.91
C ALA A 224 7.92 -26.03 2.93
N GLN A 225 6.74 -26.14 2.31
CA GLN A 225 6.41 -27.17 1.33
C GLN A 225 6.84 -26.81 -0.10
N THR A 226 7.15 -25.52 -0.36
CA THR A 226 7.62 -25.06 -1.67
C THR A 226 9.11 -25.34 -1.87
N ASP A 227 9.56 -25.28 -3.12
CA ASP A 227 10.97 -25.38 -3.47
C ASP A 227 11.73 -24.04 -3.27
N TRP A 228 11.02 -22.94 -2.99
CA TRP A 228 11.63 -21.64 -2.74
C TRP A 228 12.31 -21.63 -1.37
N LYS A 229 13.65 -21.55 -1.36
CA LYS A 229 14.47 -21.45 -0.14
C LYS A 229 15.06 -20.05 0.09
N GLY A 230 14.71 -19.10 -0.79
CA GLY A 230 15.21 -17.73 -0.76
C GLY A 230 14.47 -16.84 0.26
N PRO A 231 14.79 -15.54 0.26
CA PRO A 231 14.06 -14.54 1.03
C PRO A 231 12.68 -14.25 0.43
N TYR A 232 11.81 -13.59 1.21
CA TYR A 232 10.55 -13.06 0.71
C TYR A 232 10.16 -11.72 1.37
N VAL A 233 9.23 -11.02 0.72
CA VAL A 233 8.54 -9.83 1.25
C VAL A 233 7.04 -10.11 1.26
N VAL A 234 6.34 -9.73 2.33
CA VAL A 234 4.87 -9.69 2.30
C VAL A 234 4.44 -8.40 1.62
N SER A 235 4.24 -8.45 0.31
CA SER A 235 4.09 -7.27 -0.56
C SER A 235 2.73 -6.59 -0.47
N GLU A 236 1.73 -7.29 0.08
CA GLU A 236 0.44 -6.73 0.49
C GLU A 236 -0.08 -7.53 1.68
N PHE A 237 -0.50 -6.83 2.74
CA PHE A 237 -1.29 -7.37 3.85
C PHE A 237 -2.13 -6.25 4.46
N GLY A 238 -3.19 -6.57 5.19
CA GLY A 238 -4.09 -5.56 5.73
C GLY A 238 -5.31 -6.16 6.39
N GLY A 239 -6.49 -5.61 6.11
CA GLY A 239 -7.77 -6.24 6.45
C GLY A 239 -8.00 -7.52 5.64
N ARG A 240 -8.96 -8.36 6.05
CA ARG A 240 -9.30 -9.59 5.33
C ARG A 240 -9.75 -9.32 3.89
N GLY A 241 -9.33 -10.15 2.93
CA GLY A 241 -9.83 -10.05 1.55
C GLY A 241 -11.30 -10.48 1.44
N TYR A 242 -12.08 -9.87 0.54
CA TYR A 242 -13.51 -10.21 0.36
C TYR A 242 -13.73 -11.67 -0.07
N TRP A 243 -12.78 -12.26 -0.79
CA TRP A 243 -12.80 -13.67 -1.16
C TRP A 243 -12.58 -14.62 0.03
N GLU A 244 -12.08 -14.12 1.16
CA GLU A 244 -11.86 -14.86 2.41
C GLU A 244 -12.99 -14.62 3.42
N SER A 245 -13.97 -13.77 3.07
CA SER A 245 -15.04 -13.36 3.94
C SER A 245 -16.19 -14.37 3.98
N TYR A 246 -16.94 -14.36 5.08
CA TYR A 246 -18.30 -14.90 5.08
C TYR A 246 -19.19 -14.11 4.10
N LEU A 247 -20.11 -14.82 3.47
CA LEU A 247 -21.05 -14.26 2.51
C LEU A 247 -22.48 -14.29 3.08
N THR A 248 -23.29 -13.31 2.68
CA THR A 248 -24.74 -13.40 2.83
C THR A 248 -25.33 -14.44 1.87
N TRP A 249 -26.58 -14.82 2.05
CA TRP A 249 -27.31 -15.72 1.14
C TRP A 249 -27.52 -15.15 -0.27
N TRP A 250 -27.29 -13.84 -0.46
CA TRP A 250 -27.28 -13.19 -1.77
C TRP A 250 -25.86 -12.87 -2.26
N ASN A 251 -24.84 -13.57 -1.74
CA ASN A 251 -23.43 -13.48 -2.10
C ASN A 251 -22.76 -12.12 -1.84
N ALA A 252 -23.29 -11.30 -0.93
CA ALA A 252 -22.61 -10.09 -0.50
C ALA A 252 -21.57 -10.43 0.58
N PRO A 253 -20.29 -10.03 0.44
CA PRO A 253 -19.27 -10.32 1.44
C PRO A 253 -19.44 -9.43 2.68
N ILE A 254 -19.28 -10.02 3.87
CA ILE A 254 -19.42 -9.34 5.18
C ILE A 254 -18.10 -8.67 5.55
N GLU A 255 -18.07 -7.34 5.48
CA GLU A 255 -16.87 -6.57 5.77
C GLU A 255 -16.62 -6.44 7.28
N GLN A 256 -15.34 -6.46 7.67
CA GLN A 256 -14.91 -6.11 9.01
C GLN A 256 -15.17 -4.61 9.29
N THR A 257 -15.45 -4.27 10.54
CA THR A 257 -15.32 -2.88 11.00
C THR A 257 -13.86 -2.41 10.89
N SER A 258 -13.62 -1.10 10.82
CA SER A 258 -12.25 -0.56 10.81
C SER A 258 -11.43 -1.00 12.01
N SER A 259 -12.06 -1.15 13.18
CA SER A 259 -11.40 -1.62 14.41
C SER A 259 -11.03 -3.10 14.34
N GLU A 260 -11.93 -3.95 13.82
CA GLU A 260 -11.60 -5.36 13.56
C GLU A 260 -10.48 -5.50 12.51
N LYS A 261 -10.45 -4.64 11.48
CA LYS A 261 -9.35 -4.61 10.50
C LYS A 261 -8.03 -4.25 11.17
N ALA A 262 -8.01 -3.23 12.02
CA ALA A 262 -6.82 -2.79 12.72
C ALA A 262 -6.26 -3.88 13.64
N GLU A 263 -7.11 -4.55 14.43
CA GLU A 263 -6.69 -5.67 15.28
C GLU A 263 -6.19 -6.87 14.46
N PHE A 264 -6.88 -7.19 13.37
CA PHE A 264 -6.47 -8.24 12.44
C PHE A 264 -5.09 -7.96 11.83
N THR A 265 -4.87 -6.75 11.32
CA THR A 265 -3.58 -6.32 10.76
C THR A 265 -2.47 -6.36 11.80
N ARG A 266 -2.72 -5.87 13.02
CA ARG A 266 -1.76 -5.95 14.14
C ARG A 266 -1.31 -7.39 14.37
N LYS A 267 -2.28 -8.30 14.48
CA LYS A 267 -2.04 -9.72 14.76
C LYS A 267 -1.15 -10.35 13.69
N PHE A 268 -1.44 -10.16 12.41
CA PHE A 268 -0.63 -10.76 11.34
C PHE A 268 0.75 -10.13 11.23
N TYR A 269 0.88 -8.83 11.46
CA TYR A 269 2.18 -8.19 11.53
C TYR A 269 3.05 -8.77 12.64
N THR A 270 2.52 -8.89 13.86
CA THR A 270 3.31 -9.37 15.02
C THR A 270 3.57 -10.87 14.98
N ASP A 271 2.55 -11.68 14.68
CA ASP A 271 2.58 -13.12 14.90
C ASP A 271 3.14 -13.90 13.71
N VAL A 272 3.10 -13.29 12.51
CA VAL A 272 3.55 -13.91 11.26
C VAL A 272 4.74 -13.14 10.70
N ILE A 273 4.54 -11.90 10.24
CA ILE A 273 5.55 -11.13 9.49
C ILE A 273 6.82 -10.87 10.33
N ARG A 274 6.67 -10.36 11.56
CA ARG A 274 7.81 -10.06 12.44
C ARG A 274 8.46 -11.31 13.05
N LYS A 275 7.74 -12.44 13.04
CA LYS A 275 8.18 -13.68 13.68
C LYS A 275 9.23 -14.42 12.84
N ASP A 276 9.17 -14.30 11.52
CA ASP A 276 10.20 -14.85 10.64
C ASP A 276 11.37 -13.88 10.50
N THR A 277 12.41 -14.11 11.29
CA THR A 277 13.66 -13.33 11.22
C THR A 277 14.70 -13.93 10.28
N THR A 278 14.36 -15.00 9.55
CA THR A 278 15.30 -15.75 8.72
C THR A 278 15.09 -15.46 7.25
N HIS A 279 13.85 -15.41 6.76
CA HIS A 279 13.55 -15.22 5.34
C HIS A 279 12.77 -13.93 5.04
N CYS A 280 11.98 -13.42 5.98
CA CYS A 280 11.15 -12.24 5.75
C CYS A 280 11.98 -10.95 5.79
N LEU A 281 12.00 -10.23 4.67
CA LEU A 281 12.70 -8.94 4.53
C LEU A 281 11.85 -7.73 4.95
N GLY A 282 10.57 -7.97 5.25
CA GLY A 282 9.60 -6.96 5.68
C GLY A 282 8.30 -7.05 4.90
N SER A 283 7.53 -5.96 4.91
CA SER A 283 6.16 -5.98 4.39
C SER A 283 5.64 -4.62 3.96
N TYR A 284 4.58 -4.62 3.13
CA TYR A 284 3.83 -3.43 2.75
C TYR A 284 2.35 -3.54 3.16
N VAL A 285 1.88 -2.65 4.03
CA VAL A 285 0.45 -2.61 4.42
C VAL A 285 -0.37 -2.06 3.25
N PHE A 286 -1.54 -2.66 2.99
CA PHE A 286 -2.41 -2.36 1.86
C PHE A 286 -3.86 -2.07 2.34
N LEU A 287 -4.55 -1.07 1.80
CA LEU A 287 -4.08 -0.03 0.86
C LEU A 287 -3.78 1.26 1.63
N TRP A 288 -2.61 1.86 1.44
CA TRP A 288 -2.29 3.18 1.98
C TRP A 288 -2.91 4.28 1.13
N GLY A 289 -4.16 4.61 1.45
CA GLY A 289 -5.02 5.46 0.63
C GLY A 289 -6.45 4.93 0.60
N GLU A 290 -7.14 5.20 -0.49
CA GLU A 290 -8.46 4.67 -0.79
C GLU A 290 -8.56 4.13 -2.21
N LYS A 291 -9.47 3.17 -2.37
CA LYS A 291 -9.88 2.63 -3.65
C LYS A 291 -11.26 2.01 -3.45
N GLN A 292 -12.15 2.20 -4.42
CA GLN A 292 -13.35 1.40 -4.50
C GLN A 292 -12.98 -0.03 -4.91
N GLU A 293 -13.21 -0.98 -4.01
CA GLU A 293 -12.93 -2.39 -4.24
C GLU A 293 -13.88 -3.26 -3.41
N THR A 294 -14.91 -3.82 -4.06
CA THR A 294 -16.14 -4.35 -3.44
C THR A 294 -16.97 -3.28 -2.71
N THR A 295 -16.36 -2.53 -1.79
CA THR A 295 -16.95 -1.38 -1.08
C THR A 295 -15.96 -0.22 -1.05
N PRO A 296 -16.39 1.03 -0.79
CA PRO A 296 -15.47 2.16 -0.68
C PRO A 296 -14.54 2.07 0.54
N THR A 297 -14.83 1.15 1.47
CA THR A 297 -14.10 1.02 2.74
C THR A 297 -13.27 -0.25 2.84
N TRP A 298 -13.37 -1.20 1.88
CA TRP A 298 -12.83 -2.55 2.06
C TRP A 298 -11.35 -2.56 2.41
N PHE A 299 -10.51 -2.01 1.54
CA PHE A 299 -9.07 -1.88 1.75
C PHE A 299 -8.61 -0.44 2.06
N SER A 300 -9.50 0.55 1.90
CA SER A 300 -9.21 1.95 2.15
C SER A 300 -8.86 2.21 3.62
N THR A 301 -7.66 2.72 3.86
CA THR A 301 -7.19 3.11 5.21
C THR A 301 -7.21 4.61 5.46
N ILE A 302 -7.27 5.41 4.39
CA ILE A 302 -7.39 6.87 4.41
C ILE A 302 -8.50 7.25 3.43
N ASN A 303 -9.50 8.01 3.84
CA ASN A 303 -10.58 8.38 2.92
C ASN A 303 -10.21 9.56 2.00
N THR A 304 -11.13 9.93 1.09
CA THR A 304 -10.97 11.06 0.15
C THR A 304 -10.79 12.44 0.80
N LYS A 305 -11.07 12.57 2.11
CA LYS A 305 -10.82 13.79 2.90
C LYS A 305 -9.48 13.76 3.63
N GLY A 306 -8.71 12.67 3.48
CA GLY A 306 -7.46 12.46 4.21
C GLY A 306 -7.66 12.05 5.67
N GLU A 307 -8.85 11.60 6.07
CA GLU A 307 -9.13 11.09 7.42
C GLU A 307 -8.66 9.63 7.54
N GLU A 308 -8.02 9.28 8.65
CA GLU A 308 -7.29 8.02 8.80
C GLU A 308 -8.01 7.01 9.70
N THR A 309 -7.96 5.75 9.31
CA THR A 309 -8.50 4.65 10.11
C THR A 309 -7.56 4.20 11.23
N GLU A 310 -8.10 3.43 12.18
CA GLU A 310 -7.32 2.80 13.25
C GLU A 310 -6.16 1.94 12.71
N MET A 311 -6.25 1.40 11.48
CA MET A 311 -5.15 0.65 10.87
C MET A 311 -3.89 1.50 10.68
N ILE A 312 -4.03 2.77 10.27
CA ILE A 312 -2.89 3.70 10.14
C ILE A 312 -2.22 3.92 11.49
N GLN A 313 -3.02 4.12 12.53
CA GLN A 313 -2.54 4.25 13.91
C GLN A 313 -1.75 3.00 14.33
N VAL A 314 -2.33 1.80 14.17
CA VAL A 314 -1.68 0.53 14.49
C VAL A 314 -0.33 0.39 13.80
N MET A 315 -0.27 0.69 12.50
CA MET A 315 0.99 0.58 11.76
C MET A 315 2.02 1.59 12.23
N GLY A 316 1.61 2.83 12.53
CA GLY A 316 2.50 3.83 13.11
C GLY A 316 3.10 3.40 14.46
N GLU A 317 2.29 2.79 15.32
CA GLU A 317 2.76 2.24 16.60
C GLU A 317 3.75 1.09 16.39
N LEU A 318 3.45 0.15 15.48
CA LEU A 318 4.30 -1.01 15.19
C LEU A 318 5.62 -0.62 14.52
N TRP A 319 5.63 0.44 13.72
CA TRP A 319 6.82 0.91 13.02
C TRP A 319 7.70 1.80 13.90
N SER A 320 7.12 2.76 14.60
CA SER A 320 7.87 3.73 15.42
C SER A 320 8.17 3.22 16.83
N GLY A 321 7.33 2.33 17.36
CA GLY A 321 7.35 1.90 18.77
C GLY A 321 6.68 2.89 19.73
N ASN A 322 6.11 3.99 19.23
CA ASN A 322 5.45 5.02 20.02
C ASN A 322 3.93 4.88 19.92
N GLU A 323 3.20 5.18 21.01
CA GLU A 323 1.74 5.33 20.94
C GLU A 323 1.35 6.57 20.14
N ALA A 324 0.19 6.52 19.47
CA ALA A 324 -0.37 7.69 18.83
C ALA A 324 -0.96 8.68 19.85
N ASP A 325 -0.72 9.97 19.63
CA ASP A 325 -1.28 11.05 20.46
C ASP A 325 -2.81 11.18 20.34
N ASN A 326 -3.37 10.77 19.20
CA ASN A 326 -4.79 10.80 18.91
C ASN A 326 -5.21 9.45 18.32
N LYS A 327 -6.04 8.73 19.05
CA LYS A 327 -6.51 7.38 18.73
C LYS A 327 -7.79 7.47 17.90
N ALA A 328 -7.91 6.60 16.91
CA ALA A 328 -9.11 6.57 16.09
C ALA A 328 -10.34 6.14 16.90
N PRO A 329 -11.55 6.61 16.56
CA PRO A 329 -12.78 6.08 17.14
C PRO A 329 -12.83 4.56 17.01
N TYR A 330 -13.38 3.90 18.03
CA TYR A 330 -13.54 2.45 18.03
C TYR A 330 -14.98 2.07 17.68
N ILE A 331 -15.18 1.08 16.81
CA ILE A 331 -16.50 0.49 16.55
C ILE A 331 -16.47 -0.97 16.99
N ALA A 332 -17.28 -1.31 18.01
CA ALA A 332 -17.40 -2.68 18.47
C ALA A 332 -18.33 -3.51 17.57
N TYR A 333 -19.43 -2.90 17.11
CA TYR A 333 -20.36 -3.54 16.18
C TYR A 333 -21.36 -2.56 15.58
N LEU A 334 -21.96 -2.97 14.47
CA LEU A 334 -23.13 -2.36 13.84
C LEU A 334 -24.28 -3.39 13.79
N LYS A 335 -25.49 -2.95 14.12
CA LYS A 335 -26.72 -3.74 14.01
C LYS A 335 -27.76 -3.05 13.15
N LEU A 336 -28.56 -3.85 12.46
CA LEU A 336 -29.74 -3.41 11.75
C LEU A 336 -30.92 -4.31 12.11
N ASN A 337 -32.04 -3.72 12.54
CA ASN A 337 -33.20 -4.45 13.06
C ASN A 337 -32.81 -5.44 14.18
N HIS A 338 -31.95 -4.99 15.10
CA HIS A 338 -31.39 -5.76 16.22
C HIS A 338 -30.53 -6.98 15.83
N LYS A 339 -30.21 -7.14 14.55
CA LYS A 339 -29.42 -8.23 13.99
C LYS A 339 -28.01 -7.80 13.58
N PHE A 340 -27.06 -8.71 13.64
CA PHE A 340 -25.72 -8.58 13.08
C PHE A 340 -25.72 -8.99 11.59
N ALA A 341 -24.65 -8.65 10.86
CA ALA A 341 -24.50 -8.97 9.44
C ALA A 341 -24.65 -10.48 9.15
N PHE A 342 -24.17 -11.33 10.07
CA PHE A 342 -24.23 -12.79 9.95
C PHE A 342 -25.64 -13.38 10.07
N ASP A 343 -26.61 -12.61 10.57
CA ASP A 343 -28.01 -13.06 10.78
C ASP A 343 -28.87 -12.99 9.51
N GLN A 344 -28.27 -12.74 8.34
CA GLN A 344 -28.93 -12.75 7.02
C GLN A 344 -30.16 -11.82 6.98
N ILE A 345 -29.91 -10.51 6.86
CA ILE A 345 -30.93 -9.50 7.09
C ILE A 345 -31.84 -9.31 5.87
N TYR A 346 -33.05 -9.88 5.93
CA TYR A 346 -34.14 -9.61 4.99
C TYR A 346 -35.16 -8.64 5.60
N LEU A 347 -35.49 -7.58 4.85
CA LEU A 347 -36.39 -6.51 5.28
C LEU A 347 -37.52 -6.31 4.28
N ARG A 348 -38.69 -5.88 4.77
CA ARG A 348 -39.84 -5.55 3.91
C ARG A 348 -39.66 -4.16 3.29
N PRO A 349 -40.14 -3.91 2.05
CA PRO A 349 -40.04 -2.60 1.41
C PRO A 349 -40.89 -1.53 2.11
N LYS A 350 -40.42 -0.28 2.10
CA LYS A 350 -41.07 0.89 2.72
C LYS A 350 -41.41 0.71 4.21
N GLN A 351 -40.61 -0.06 4.94
CA GLN A 351 -40.75 -0.24 6.38
C GLN A 351 -39.57 0.40 7.11
N ALA A 352 -39.84 0.86 8.33
CA ALA A 352 -38.86 1.50 9.20
C ALA A 352 -38.17 0.46 10.09
N TYR A 353 -36.84 0.47 10.10
CA TYR A 353 -36.01 -0.42 10.91
C TYR A 353 -34.92 0.39 11.62
N LEU A 354 -34.57 -0.03 12.84
CA LEU A 354 -33.53 0.62 13.64
C LEU A 354 -32.13 0.18 13.18
N GLY A 355 -31.31 1.14 12.76
CA GLY A 355 -29.85 0.99 12.67
C GLY A 355 -29.21 1.48 13.97
N ALA A 356 -28.26 0.73 14.52
CA ALA A 356 -27.58 1.09 15.77
C ALA A 356 -26.12 0.64 15.75
N VAL A 357 -25.20 1.57 16.02
CA VAL A 357 -23.76 1.30 16.16
C VAL A 357 -23.36 1.42 17.62
N TYR A 358 -22.45 0.56 18.07
CA TYR A 358 -21.77 0.77 19.35
C TYR A 358 -20.35 1.27 19.09
N THR A 359 -20.09 2.52 19.45
CA THR A 359 -18.84 3.21 19.19
C THR A 359 -18.46 4.14 20.33
N PHE A 360 -17.17 4.36 20.52
CA PHE A 360 -16.64 5.33 21.48
C PHE A 360 -15.29 5.86 20.98
N ASP A 361 -14.91 7.03 21.46
CA ASP A 361 -13.60 7.61 21.22
C ASP A 361 -12.66 7.26 22.39
N PRO A 362 -11.49 6.63 22.16
CA PRO A 362 -10.57 6.31 23.25
C PRO A 362 -10.07 7.53 24.02
N ASP A 363 -9.92 8.67 23.35
CA ASP A 363 -9.46 9.95 23.93
C ASP A 363 -10.62 10.82 24.45
N LYS A 364 -11.85 10.31 24.33
CA LYS A 364 -13.12 10.94 24.75
C LYS A 364 -13.46 12.20 23.96
N ASP A 365 -13.01 12.28 22.71
CA ASP A 365 -13.45 13.31 21.78
C ASP A 365 -14.93 13.16 21.39
N SER A 366 -15.52 14.27 20.93
CA SER A 366 -16.91 14.28 20.50
C SER A 366 -17.05 13.66 19.12
N LEU A 367 -17.84 12.59 19.02
CA LEU A 367 -18.01 11.84 17.78
C LEU A 367 -19.08 12.42 16.85
N GLN A 368 -18.75 12.50 15.57
CA GLN A 368 -19.67 12.85 14.49
C GLN A 368 -19.95 11.63 13.63
N LEU A 369 -21.22 11.24 13.52
CA LEU A 369 -21.62 10.08 12.74
C LEU A 369 -22.29 10.51 11.43
N HIS A 370 -21.84 9.90 10.35
CA HIS A 370 -22.45 10.00 9.04
C HIS A 370 -22.91 8.62 8.58
N TRP A 371 -24.10 8.55 8.00
CA TRP A 371 -24.71 7.30 7.57
C TRP A 371 -25.17 7.44 6.13
N GLU A 372 -25.02 6.37 5.37
CA GLU A 372 -25.49 6.30 3.99
C GLU A 372 -25.94 4.88 3.63
N VAL A 373 -26.78 4.78 2.61
CA VAL A 373 -27.21 3.51 2.04
C VAL A 373 -26.76 3.48 0.60
N LEU A 374 -25.99 2.45 0.25
CA LEU A 374 -25.60 2.18 -1.12
C LEU A 374 -26.34 0.93 -1.63
N PRO A 375 -26.66 0.84 -2.93
CA PRO A 375 -26.99 -0.45 -3.53
C PRO A 375 -25.77 -1.37 -3.44
N GLU A 376 -26.01 -2.67 -3.25
CA GLU A 376 -24.93 -3.65 -3.33
C GLU A 376 -24.50 -3.78 -4.80
N ILE A 377 -23.20 -3.63 -5.08
CA ILE A 377 -22.65 -3.90 -6.40
C ILE A 377 -22.31 -5.38 -6.45
N LYS A 378 -22.75 -6.06 -7.52
CA LYS A 378 -22.15 -7.34 -7.89
C LYS A 378 -20.84 -7.02 -8.58
N SER A 379 -19.72 -7.28 -7.92
CA SER A 379 -18.43 -7.28 -8.60
C SER A 379 -18.47 -8.38 -9.66
N GLU A 380 -18.43 -8.00 -10.94
CA GLU A 380 -18.08 -8.93 -12.02
C GLU A 380 -16.56 -9.08 -11.92
N ASP A 381 -16.13 -10.13 -11.22
CA ASP A 381 -14.75 -10.58 -11.07
C ASP A 381 -13.80 -9.64 -10.31
N GLY A 382 -13.46 -10.07 -9.09
CA GLY A 382 -12.68 -9.32 -8.11
C GLY A 382 -11.20 -9.20 -8.42
N ASN A 383 -10.82 -8.55 -9.53
CA ASN A 383 -9.53 -7.86 -9.68
C ASN A 383 -9.34 -7.09 -11.02
N THR A 384 -10.39 -6.78 -11.79
CA THR A 384 -10.25 -6.51 -13.24
C THR A 384 -10.65 -5.12 -13.74
N GLY A 385 -11.10 -4.18 -12.91
CA GLY A 385 -11.40 -2.81 -13.37
C GLY A 385 -11.51 -1.75 -12.28
N GLU A 386 -11.51 -0.47 -12.69
CA GLU A 386 -11.97 0.64 -11.84
C GLU A 386 -13.44 0.39 -11.47
N GLU A 387 -13.67 -0.15 -10.28
CA GLU A 387 -15.01 -0.22 -9.74
C GLU A 387 -15.48 1.20 -9.41
N ILE A 388 -16.67 1.57 -9.89
CA ILE A 388 -17.24 2.89 -9.63
C ILE A 388 -18.13 2.78 -8.39
N THR A 389 -17.85 3.59 -7.37
CA THR A 389 -18.70 3.68 -6.18
C THR A 389 -20.11 4.10 -6.57
N PRO A 390 -21.16 3.35 -6.18
CA PRO A 390 -22.50 3.69 -6.57
C PRO A 390 -22.97 4.92 -5.77
N PRO A 391 -23.82 5.79 -6.35
CA PRO A 391 -24.30 6.96 -5.64
C PRO A 391 -25.18 6.55 -4.43
N PRO A 392 -25.10 7.27 -3.29
CA PRO A 392 -25.97 7.03 -2.16
C PRO A 392 -27.45 7.20 -2.48
N ILE A 393 -28.29 6.39 -1.83
CA ILE A 393 -29.74 6.50 -1.92
C ILE A 393 -30.24 7.45 -0.84
N HIS A 394 -30.65 8.65 -1.25
CA HIS A 394 -31.14 9.70 -0.35
C HIS A 394 -32.56 9.45 0.15
N GLY A 395 -32.92 10.11 1.26
CA GLY A 395 -34.29 10.10 1.81
C GLY A 395 -34.69 8.83 2.56
N LEU A 396 -33.77 7.87 2.73
CA LEU A 396 -34.04 6.62 3.46
C LEU A 396 -33.75 6.71 4.96
N LEU A 397 -32.96 7.70 5.39
CA LEU A 397 -32.42 7.76 6.74
C LEU A 397 -33.03 8.93 7.52
N SER A 398 -33.48 8.66 8.74
CA SER A 398 -33.94 9.66 9.70
C SER A 398 -33.18 9.49 11.00
N ASN A 399 -32.41 10.52 11.37
CA ASN A 399 -31.57 10.44 12.56
C ASN A 399 -32.41 10.49 13.84
N THR A 400 -32.14 9.61 14.80
CA THR A 400 -32.86 9.55 16.08
C THR A 400 -31.95 9.68 17.31
N GLY A 401 -30.64 9.83 17.11
CA GLY A 401 -29.65 10.03 18.19
C GLY A 401 -28.23 10.07 17.64
N ASN A 402 -27.22 10.08 18.53
CA ASN A 402 -25.83 10.09 18.06
C ASN A 402 -25.39 8.72 17.51
N ASP A 403 -25.93 7.61 18.04
CA ASP A 403 -25.51 6.23 17.76
C ASP A 403 -26.58 5.37 17.04
N LYS A 404 -27.73 5.99 16.71
CA LYS A 404 -28.92 5.31 16.18
C LYS A 404 -29.58 6.10 15.07
N LEU A 405 -30.17 5.38 14.12
CA LEU A 405 -31.03 5.94 13.09
C LEU A 405 -32.21 5.05 12.75
N ILE A 406 -33.20 5.62 12.08
CA ILE A 406 -34.26 4.87 11.41
C ILE A 406 -33.98 4.79 9.92
N LEU A 407 -33.84 3.57 9.42
CA LEU A 407 -33.78 3.23 8.01
C LEU A 407 -35.18 2.90 7.51
N THR A 408 -35.70 3.71 6.61
CA THR A 408 -36.87 3.36 5.78
C THR A 408 -36.36 2.65 4.54
N THR A 409 -36.70 1.38 4.38
CA THR A 409 -36.20 0.56 3.26
C THR A 409 -36.70 1.04 1.89
N PRO A 410 -35.88 0.92 0.83
CA PRO A 410 -36.29 1.18 -0.55
C PRO A 410 -37.57 0.44 -0.96
N GLN A 411 -38.29 0.98 -1.96
CA GLN A 411 -39.39 0.25 -2.60
C GLN A 411 -38.89 -0.87 -3.52
N LYS A 412 -37.73 -0.66 -4.14
CA LYS A 412 -37.13 -1.60 -5.09
C LYS A 412 -36.61 -2.81 -4.31
N GLU A 413 -36.95 -4.00 -4.77
CA GLU A 413 -36.40 -5.25 -4.28
C GLU A 413 -34.93 -5.36 -4.69
N GLY A 414 -34.07 -5.84 -3.80
CA GLY A 414 -32.65 -5.99 -4.07
C GLY A 414 -31.76 -5.93 -2.84
N ALA A 415 -30.47 -6.09 -3.09
CA ALA A 415 -29.41 -6.00 -2.09
C ALA A 415 -28.94 -4.55 -1.92
N TYR A 416 -28.70 -4.18 -0.66
CA TYR A 416 -28.27 -2.87 -0.23
C TYR A 416 -27.31 -3.00 0.95
N ARG A 417 -26.62 -1.92 1.28
CA ARG A 417 -25.71 -1.87 2.41
C ARG A 417 -25.83 -0.55 3.14
N LEU A 418 -25.98 -0.63 4.46
CA LEU A 418 -25.99 0.53 5.35
C LEU A 418 -24.57 0.75 5.86
N TYR A 419 -24.02 1.94 5.65
CA TYR A 419 -22.70 2.34 6.13
C TYR A 419 -22.82 3.33 7.28
N VAL A 420 -21.83 3.30 8.17
CA VAL A 420 -21.59 4.30 9.20
C VAL A 420 -20.13 4.72 9.19
N TYR A 421 -19.91 6.04 9.23
CA TYR A 421 -18.61 6.69 9.33
C TYR A 421 -18.60 7.51 10.62
N VAL A 422 -17.72 7.16 11.55
CA VAL A 422 -17.59 7.80 12.86
C VAL A 422 -16.31 8.62 12.86
N ARG A 423 -16.41 9.93 13.11
CA ARG A 423 -15.28 10.87 13.08
C ARG A 423 -15.06 11.50 14.44
N ASP A 424 -13.81 11.68 14.82
CA ASP A 424 -13.39 12.37 16.05
C ASP A 424 -13.32 13.91 15.88
N GLY A 425 -13.32 14.41 14.64
CA GLY A 425 -13.09 15.82 14.33
C GLY A 425 -11.61 16.25 14.40
N LYS A 426 -10.69 15.31 14.60
CA LYS A 426 -9.22 15.49 14.62
C LYS A 426 -8.51 14.64 13.56
N GLY A 427 -9.24 14.27 12.51
CA GLY A 427 -8.69 13.61 11.33
C GLY A 427 -8.67 12.07 11.43
N LYS A 428 -9.31 11.47 12.44
CA LYS A 428 -9.51 10.02 12.50
C LYS A 428 -10.93 9.61 12.13
N LEU A 429 -11.01 8.40 11.59
CA LEU A 429 -12.21 7.80 11.05
C LEU A 429 -12.33 6.36 11.51
N ALA A 430 -13.55 5.96 11.89
CA ALA A 430 -13.92 4.57 11.97
C ALA A 430 -15.07 4.27 11.01
N THR A 431 -15.06 3.07 10.44
CA THR A 431 -16.04 2.64 9.45
C THR A 431 -16.63 1.30 9.82
N ALA A 432 -17.92 1.15 9.57
CA ALA A 432 -18.60 -0.14 9.61
C ALA A 432 -19.73 -0.13 8.59
N ASN A 433 -20.11 -1.31 8.12
CA ASN A 433 -21.27 -1.45 7.27
C ASN A 433 -21.97 -2.79 7.50
N ILE A 434 -23.22 -2.87 7.04
CA ILE A 434 -24.05 -4.05 7.20
C ILE A 434 -24.91 -4.28 5.96
N PRO A 435 -24.75 -5.41 5.25
CA PRO A 435 -25.57 -5.72 4.08
C PRO A 435 -26.98 -6.16 4.51
N PHE A 436 -27.98 -5.80 3.71
CA PHE A 436 -29.36 -6.25 3.86
C PHE A 436 -30.04 -6.43 2.50
N TYR A 437 -31.07 -7.27 2.46
CA TYR A 437 -31.87 -7.51 1.27
C TYR A 437 -33.30 -7.04 1.49
N VAL A 438 -33.82 -6.21 0.60
CA VAL A 438 -35.23 -5.82 0.60
C VAL A 438 -36.01 -6.83 -0.24
N THR A 439 -37.03 -7.46 0.33
CA THR A 439 -37.90 -8.41 -0.36
C THR A 439 -39.35 -8.30 0.12
N LYS A 440 -40.30 -8.65 -0.76
CA LYS A 440 -41.73 -8.74 -0.43
C LYS A 440 -42.11 -10.07 0.22
N GLN A 441 -41.24 -11.07 0.10
CA GLN A 441 -41.49 -12.44 0.57
C GLN A 441 -41.48 -12.52 2.11
#